data_AF-A0A1Z9I0H2-F1
#
_entry.id   AF-A0A1Z9I0H2-F1
#
_cell.length_a   1.000
_cell.length_b   1.000
_cell.length_c   1.000
_cell.angle_alpha   90.00
_cell.angle_beta   90.00
_cell.angle_gamma   90.00
#
_symmetry.space_group_name_H-M   'P 1'
#
loop_
_entity.id
_entity.type
_entity.pdbx_description
1 polymer ?
#
loop_
_entity_poly.entity_id
_entity_poly.type
_entity_poly.pdbx_seq_one_letter_code
_entity_poly.pdbx_strand_id
1 'polypeptide(L)'
;MNCGDFANEDLRKWFKQKWVNIGKKTKSGKHPACGTSGEKRGYAKCVPASKAASMSKKQKASATRRKRSAQNKAGRGGRGKQGAGAQGRKPIMVKTDKK
;
A
#
# COMPACT_ATOMS: atom_id res chain seq x y z
N MET A 1 39.38 4.17 1.10
CA MET A 1 37.95 4.42 0.82
C MET A 1 37.12 3.26 1.38
N ASN A 2 36.22 3.53 2.32
CA ASN A 2 35.32 2.49 2.86
C ASN A 2 34.23 2.19 1.83
N CYS A 3 34.14 0.92 1.41
CA CYS A 3 33.16 0.45 0.46
C CYS A 3 31.78 0.32 1.13
N GLY A 4 31.08 1.46 1.21
CA GLY A 4 29.63 1.58 1.02
C GLY A 4 28.70 0.73 1.89
N ASP A 5 28.48 1.17 3.12
CA ASP A 5 27.47 0.70 4.09
C ASP A 5 25.99 1.01 3.71
N PHE A 6 25.68 1.26 2.43
CA PHE A 6 24.34 1.67 1.99
C PHE A 6 23.42 0.51 1.59
N ALA A 7 23.90 -0.73 1.56
CA ALA A 7 23.10 -1.90 1.16
C ALA A 7 22.60 -2.73 2.36
N ASN A 8 23.30 -2.67 3.49
CA ASN A 8 23.01 -3.50 4.67
C ASN A 8 22.02 -2.88 5.65
N GLU A 9 21.84 -1.55 5.61
CA GLU A 9 20.82 -0.87 6.41
C GLU A 9 19.41 -0.95 5.79
N ASP A 10 19.28 -1.17 4.48
CA ASP A 10 18.03 -0.86 3.77
C ASP A 10 16.98 -1.98 3.75
N LEU A 11 17.34 -3.24 3.60
CA LEU A 11 16.35 -4.33 3.55
C LEU A 11 15.88 -4.77 4.95
N ARG A 12 16.80 -4.91 5.91
CA ARG A 12 16.45 -5.31 7.28
C ARG A 12 15.57 -4.25 7.97
N LYS A 13 15.88 -2.96 7.80
CA LYS A 13 15.01 -1.87 8.29
C LYS A 13 13.66 -1.90 7.58
N TRP A 14 13.63 -2.12 6.26
CA TRP A 14 12.39 -2.21 5.48
C TRP A 14 11.46 -3.35 5.93
N PHE A 15 12.00 -4.54 6.22
CA PHE A 15 11.22 -5.66 6.78
C PHE A 15 10.75 -5.39 8.22
N LYS A 16 11.60 -4.76 9.06
CA LYS A 16 11.25 -4.39 10.45
C LYS A 16 10.13 -3.35 10.55
N GLN A 17 9.92 -2.53 9.51
CA GLN A 17 8.88 -1.49 9.49
C GLN A 17 7.43 -2.02 9.48
N LYS A 18 7.23 -3.35 9.34
CA LYS A 18 5.94 -4.05 9.38
C LYS A 18 4.86 -3.33 8.58
N TRP A 19 4.74 -3.66 7.30
CA TRP A 19 3.84 -2.97 6.38
C TRP A 19 2.37 -3.37 6.64
N VAL A 20 1.47 -2.38 6.62
CA VAL A 20 0.03 -2.59 6.87
C VAL A 20 -0.83 -2.03 5.73
N ASN A 21 -1.99 -2.65 5.51
CA ASN A 21 -2.95 -2.21 4.51
C ASN A 21 -3.95 -1.22 5.12
N ILE A 22 -3.79 0.07 4.82
CA ILE A 22 -4.69 1.12 5.33
C ILE A 22 -6.07 1.12 4.67
N GLY A 23 -6.21 0.43 3.53
CA GLY A 23 -7.47 0.34 2.78
C GLY A 23 -8.43 -0.73 3.29
N LYS A 24 -8.00 -1.53 4.29
CA LYS A 24 -8.83 -2.53 4.97
C LYS A 24 -8.72 -2.34 6.49
N LYS A 25 -9.75 -2.77 7.19
CA LYS A 25 -9.74 -2.93 8.65
C LYS A 25 -10.17 -4.35 8.97
N THR A 26 -9.58 -4.92 10.02
CA THR A 26 -10.05 -6.18 10.61
C THR A 26 -11.32 -5.91 11.42
N LYS A 27 -12.01 -6.98 11.85
CA LYS A 27 -13.15 -6.88 12.77
C LYS A 27 -12.79 -6.09 14.04
N SER A 28 -11.56 -6.23 14.52
CA SER A 28 -11.01 -5.48 15.67
C SER A 28 -10.53 -4.06 15.35
N GLY A 29 -10.84 -3.51 14.17
CA GLY A 29 -10.51 -2.12 13.80
C GLY A 29 -9.05 -1.84 13.42
N LYS A 30 -8.15 -2.83 13.53
CA LYS A 30 -6.72 -2.73 13.17
C LYS A 30 -6.51 -2.90 11.66
N HIS A 31 -5.39 -2.40 11.15
CA HIS A 31 -5.00 -2.62 9.76
C HIS A 31 -4.26 -3.97 9.61
N PRO A 32 -4.70 -4.87 8.71
CA PRO A 32 -4.02 -6.14 8.51
C PRO A 32 -2.65 -5.93 7.87
N ALA A 33 -1.77 -6.92 8.02
CA ALA A 33 -0.47 -6.95 7.34
C ALA A 33 -0.63 -6.78 5.82
N CYS A 34 0.28 -6.02 5.22
CA CYS A 34 0.36 -5.78 3.80
C CYS A 34 1.35 -6.74 3.14
N GLY A 35 1.19 -7.00 1.84
CA GLY A 35 2.10 -7.87 1.09
C GLY A 35 1.66 -9.33 0.95
N THR A 36 0.46 -9.70 1.42
CA THR A 36 -0.10 -11.03 1.11
C THR A 36 -0.69 -11.04 -0.30
N SER A 37 0.07 -11.54 -1.27
CA SER A 37 -0.39 -11.87 -2.61
C SER A 37 -1.38 -13.04 -2.51
N GLY A 38 -2.67 -12.76 -2.60
CA GLY A 38 -3.71 -13.78 -2.64
C GLY A 38 -4.64 -13.52 -3.81
N GLU A 39 -4.96 -14.59 -4.54
CA GLU A 39 -5.74 -14.60 -5.79
C GLU A 39 -7.07 -13.82 -5.72
N LYS A 40 -7.70 -13.78 -4.54
CA LYS A 40 -9.03 -13.16 -4.32
C LYS A 40 -8.97 -11.79 -3.60
N ARG A 41 -7.78 -11.23 -3.36
CA ARG A 41 -7.60 -10.05 -2.51
C ARG A 41 -7.37 -8.77 -3.34
N GLY A 42 -8.35 -7.86 -3.30
CA GLY A 42 -8.23 -6.54 -3.91
C GLY A 42 -7.01 -5.75 -3.40
N TYR A 43 -6.52 -4.82 -4.24
CA TYR A 43 -5.24 -4.13 -4.05
C TYR A 43 -5.08 -3.48 -2.67
N ALA A 44 -3.96 -3.76 -2.02
CA ALA A 44 -3.63 -3.24 -0.70
C ALA A 44 -2.87 -1.91 -0.81
N LYS A 45 -3.30 -0.87 -0.08
CA LYS A 45 -2.48 0.34 0.07
C LYS A 45 -1.52 0.11 1.22
N CYS A 46 -0.31 -0.34 0.89
CA CYS A 46 0.74 -0.62 1.86
C CYS A 46 1.45 0.66 2.29
N VAL A 47 1.58 0.82 3.61
CA VAL A 47 2.41 1.83 4.26
C VAL A 47 3.06 1.22 5.49
N PRO A 48 4.22 1.72 5.96
CA PRO A 48 4.80 1.32 7.24
C PRO A 48 3.80 1.47 8.38
N ALA A 49 3.81 0.55 9.35
CA ALA A 49 2.90 0.61 10.50
C ALA A 49 3.04 1.94 11.27
N SER A 50 4.26 2.45 11.43
CA SER A 50 4.55 3.75 12.04
C SER A 50 3.83 4.89 11.31
N LYS A 51 3.96 4.96 9.98
CA LYS A 51 3.28 5.98 9.17
C LYS A 51 1.77 5.83 9.22
N ALA A 52 1.26 4.59 9.22
CA ALA A 52 -0.16 4.35 9.41
C ALA A 52 -0.63 4.83 10.79
N ALA A 53 0.15 4.67 11.85
CA ALA A 53 -0.21 5.17 13.18
C ALA A 53 -0.30 6.71 13.18
N SER A 54 0.63 7.40 12.52
CA SER A 54 0.63 8.87 12.42
C SER A 54 -0.46 9.44 11.52
N MET A 55 -1.12 8.63 10.68
CA MET A 55 -2.20 9.11 9.81
C MET A 55 -3.55 9.09 10.50
N SER A 56 -4.29 10.19 10.40
CA SER A 56 -5.68 10.26 10.84
C SER A 56 -6.61 9.36 10.02
N LYS A 57 -7.77 9.02 10.59
CA LYS A 57 -8.81 8.23 9.89
C LYS A 57 -9.19 8.87 8.54
N LYS A 58 -9.33 10.21 8.50
CA LYS A 58 -9.65 10.97 7.28
C LYS A 58 -8.52 10.90 6.24
N GLN A 59 -7.26 11.04 6.67
CA GLN A 59 -6.11 10.92 5.77
C GLN A 59 -6.00 9.52 5.16
N LYS A 60 -6.19 8.46 5.96
CA LYS A 60 -6.19 7.07 5.47
C LYS A 60 -7.30 6.83 4.44
N ALA A 61 -8.50 7.33 4.71
CA ALA A 61 -9.65 7.22 3.81
C ALA A 61 -9.40 7.96 2.49
N SER A 62 -8.95 9.23 2.56
CA SER A 62 -8.60 10.03 1.37
C SER A 62 -7.50 9.36 0.54
N ALA A 63 -6.43 8.90 1.20
CA ALA A 63 -5.32 8.22 0.53
C ALA A 63 -5.78 6.92 -0.17
N THR A 64 -6.71 6.18 0.43
CA THR A 64 -7.28 4.96 -0.16
C THR A 64 -8.19 5.29 -1.34
N ARG A 65 -9.09 6.28 -1.20
CA ARG A 65 -10.01 6.72 -2.25
C ARG A 65 -9.26 7.19 -3.50
N ARG A 66 -8.26 8.06 -3.35
CA ARG A 66 -7.43 8.54 -4.46
C ARG A 66 -6.78 7.40 -5.24
N LYS A 67 -6.19 6.44 -4.53
CA LYS A 67 -5.57 5.27 -5.15
C LYS A 67 -6.60 4.40 -5.90
N ARG A 68 -7.79 4.19 -5.33
CA ARG A 68 -8.88 3.44 -6.01
C ARG A 68 -9.38 4.16 -7.26
N SER A 69 -9.62 5.46 -7.18
CA SER A 69 -10.06 6.28 -8.32
C SER A 69 -9.06 6.24 -9.46
N ALA A 70 -7.77 6.43 -9.19
CA ALA A 70 -6.73 6.37 -10.22
C ALA A 70 -6.63 4.98 -10.88
N GLN A 71 -6.82 3.91 -10.11
CA GLN A 71 -6.83 2.54 -10.64
C GLN A 71 -8.07 2.29 -11.52
N ASN A 72 -9.24 2.75 -11.09
CA ASN A 72 -10.46 2.64 -11.88
C ASN A 72 -10.35 3.43 -13.19
N LYS A 73 -9.79 4.65 -13.15
CA LYS A 73 -9.54 5.46 -14.35
C LYS A 73 -8.60 4.77 -15.35
N ALA A 74 -7.65 3.99 -14.85
CA ALA A 74 -6.74 3.21 -15.70
C ALA A 74 -7.31 1.85 -16.14
N GLY A 75 -8.60 1.58 -15.95
CA GLY A 75 -9.23 0.30 -16.30
C GLY A 75 -8.74 -0.88 -15.46
N ARG A 76 -8.06 -0.63 -14.33
CA ARG A 76 -7.50 -1.67 -13.43
C ARG A 76 -8.41 -1.94 -12.22
N GLY A 77 -9.64 -1.47 -12.26
CA GLY A 77 -10.67 -1.70 -11.25
C GLY A 77 -11.37 -3.04 -11.44
N GLY A 78 -11.88 -3.62 -10.34
CA GLY A 78 -12.65 -4.87 -10.35
C GLY A 78 -11.95 -6.02 -9.62
N ARG A 79 -12.75 -6.87 -8.96
CA ARG A 79 -12.32 -8.17 -8.43
C ARG A 79 -12.67 -9.24 -9.46
N GLY A 80 -11.72 -10.12 -9.78
CA GLY A 80 -12.01 -11.34 -10.53
C GLY A 80 -12.13 -11.22 -12.06
N LYS A 81 -11.68 -10.11 -12.68
CA LYS A 81 -11.46 -10.11 -14.14
C LYS A 81 -9.99 -10.33 -14.45
N GLN A 82 -9.70 -11.06 -15.52
CA GLN A 82 -8.34 -11.22 -16.05
C GLN A 82 -7.79 -9.83 -16.41
N GLY A 83 -6.73 -9.38 -15.73
CA GLY A 83 -6.22 -8.00 -15.83
C GLY A 83 -6.88 -6.96 -14.89
N ALA A 84 -7.97 -7.31 -14.19
CA ALA A 84 -8.54 -6.54 -13.09
C ALA A 84 -7.97 -7.03 -11.75
N GLY A 85 -7.25 -6.14 -11.09
CA GLY A 85 -6.27 -6.52 -10.09
C GLY A 85 -4.89 -6.53 -10.74
N ALA A 86 -4.22 -5.39 -10.62
CA ALA A 86 -2.87 -5.11 -11.09
C ALA A 86 -1.78 -6.03 -10.44
N GLN A 87 -1.92 -7.34 -10.50
CA GLN A 87 -0.84 -8.26 -10.16
C GLN A 87 0.23 -8.13 -11.26
N GLY A 88 1.48 -7.91 -10.87
CA GLY A 88 2.61 -7.69 -11.81
C GLY A 88 2.67 -6.33 -12.52
N ARG A 89 1.62 -5.48 -12.44
CA ARG A 89 1.63 -4.15 -13.07
C ARG A 89 2.18 -3.08 -12.13
N LYS A 90 3.06 -2.21 -12.66
CA LYS A 90 3.63 -1.06 -11.91
C LYS A 90 2.52 -0.29 -11.16
N PRO A 91 2.71 0.02 -9.86
CA PRO A 91 1.72 0.77 -9.09
C PRO A 91 1.41 2.12 -9.73
N ILE A 92 0.12 2.49 -9.84
CA ILE A 92 -0.24 3.85 -10.25
C ILE A 92 0.09 4.83 -9.14
N MET A 93 1.08 5.68 -9.35
CA MET A 93 1.42 6.72 -8.40
C MET A 93 0.35 7.80 -8.44
N VAL A 94 -0.21 8.12 -7.27
CA VAL A 94 -1.18 9.22 -7.12
C VAL A 94 -0.46 10.36 -6.44
N LYS A 95 -0.54 11.56 -7.01
CA LYS A 95 0.03 12.76 -6.38
C LYS A 95 -0.63 12.99 -5.03
N THR A 96 0.20 13.27 -4.04
CA THR A 96 -0.23 13.64 -2.70
C THR A 96 0.16 15.08 -2.45
N ASP A 97 -0.38 15.99 -3.27
CA ASP A 97 -0.13 17.39 -3.07
C ASP A 97 -0.72 17.78 -1.70
N LYS A 98 0.13 18.37 -0.85
CA LYS A 98 -0.35 19.10 0.34
C LYS A 98 -1.06 20.32 -0.22
N LYS A 99 -2.39 20.38 -0.05
CA LYS A 99 -3.09 21.65 -0.10
C LYS A 99 -2.86 22.34 1.24
#